data_AF-A0A524C5Y7-F1
#
_entry.id   AF-A0A524C5Y7-F1
#
_cell.length_a   1.000
_cell.length_b   1.000
_cell.length_c   1.000
_cell.angle_alpha   90.00
_cell.angle_beta   90.00
_cell.angle_gamma   90.00
#
_symmetry.space_group_name_H-M   'P 1'
#
loop_
_entity.id
_entity.type
_entity.pdbx_description
1 polymer ?
#
loop_
_entity_poly.entity_id
_entity_poly.type
_entity_poly.pdbx_seq_one_letter_code
_entity_poly.pdbx_strand_id
1 'polypeptide(L)'
;MEGIEFSFLRSRQSADYHNYKRDKREYILDSMKRDSSFSVFENYQSPNDVDFIVPMIFELFIVITTITIGLILFILDPQFNLAKIILFVTAALILTPLTPYVIYKSSKYRRIKNYQKLMDNTKIKRLVELATNNESFVEYTDKFYAILILIDLKYKKLVSILKSELDKTDHPGKIEKLKWALNLLALKLEYEDMFDLLNISKDNMNHSEKMIPISEVYFLEKELSVDYSCMVTSLKLDFENERILICPYCSHMAKATALYKWLQIKAICPACKRPLDIADCPEVLIRKEKK
;
A
#
# COMPACT_ATOMS: atom_id res chain seq x y z
N MET A 1 0.09 -12.13 52.06
CA MET A 1 0.92 -11.37 51.09
C MET A 1 1.13 -12.25 49.83
N GLU A 2 0.05 -12.65 49.16
CA GLU A 2 0.10 -13.58 48.00
C GLU A 2 -0.53 -12.97 46.73
N GLY A 3 -0.89 -11.69 46.75
CA GLY A 3 -1.60 -11.02 45.64
C GLY A 3 -0.71 -10.33 44.60
N ILE A 4 0.62 -10.31 44.76
CA ILE A 4 1.54 -9.51 43.92
C ILE A 4 2.28 -10.38 42.89
N GLU A 5 2.43 -11.69 43.09
CA GLU A 5 3.14 -12.55 42.13
C GLU A 5 2.30 -12.91 40.88
N PHE A 6 0.97 -12.96 41.01
CA PHE A 6 0.10 -13.32 39.87
C PHE A 6 -0.01 -12.23 38.79
N SER A 7 0.13 -10.95 39.15
CA SER A 7 0.14 -9.84 38.19
C SER A 7 1.46 -9.76 37.41
N PHE A 8 2.56 -10.23 37.99
CA PHE A 8 3.89 -10.22 37.37
C PHE A 8 4.09 -11.34 36.33
N LEU A 9 3.44 -12.50 36.53
CA LEU A 9 3.49 -13.61 35.56
C LEU A 9 2.63 -13.32 34.31
N ARG A 10 1.51 -12.59 34.48
CA ARG A 10 0.65 -12.19 33.36
C ARG A 10 1.29 -11.11 32.47
N SER A 11 2.07 -10.19 33.05
CA SER A 11 2.79 -9.17 32.29
C SER A 11 3.98 -9.73 31.51
N ARG A 12 4.67 -10.76 32.03
CA ARG A 12 5.74 -11.47 31.29
C ARG A 12 5.21 -12.25 30.09
N GLN A 13 4.12 -13.01 30.23
CA GLN A 13 3.52 -13.73 29.09
C GLN A 13 3.01 -12.78 28.00
N SER A 14 2.49 -11.61 28.39
CA SER A 14 2.11 -10.54 27.46
C SER A 14 3.33 -9.97 26.71
N ALA A 15 4.45 -9.72 27.41
CA ALA A 15 5.66 -9.17 26.81
C ALA A 15 6.32 -10.17 25.84
N ASP A 16 6.39 -11.45 26.19
CA ASP A 16 6.95 -12.51 25.33
C ASP A 16 6.07 -12.73 24.08
N TYR A 17 4.75 -12.66 24.23
CA TYR A 17 3.82 -12.71 23.08
C TYR A 17 3.99 -11.52 22.14
N HIS A 18 4.15 -10.31 22.68
CA HIS A 18 4.38 -9.11 21.86
C HIS A 18 5.73 -9.15 21.13
N ASN A 19 6.78 -9.67 21.77
CA ASN A 19 8.09 -9.84 21.12
C ASN A 19 8.02 -10.90 20.01
N TYR A 20 7.41 -12.07 20.27
CA TYR A 20 7.18 -13.08 19.24
C TYR A 20 6.40 -12.54 18.03
N LYS A 21 5.36 -11.74 18.28
CA LYS A 21 4.55 -11.10 17.23
C LYS A 21 5.36 -10.10 16.41
N ARG A 22 6.24 -9.34 17.06
CA ARG A 22 7.15 -8.40 16.40
C ARG A 22 8.15 -9.15 15.52
N ASP A 23 8.75 -10.20 16.04
CA ASP A 23 9.77 -11.01 15.35
C ASP A 23 9.18 -11.74 14.13
N LYS A 24 7.97 -12.30 14.24
CA LYS A 24 7.26 -12.94 13.12
C LYS A 24 6.94 -11.92 12.01
N ARG A 25 6.49 -10.72 12.38
CA ARG A 25 6.22 -9.63 11.43
C ARG A 25 7.49 -9.16 10.74
N GLU A 26 8.56 -8.94 11.50
CA GLU A 26 9.87 -8.55 10.94
C GLU A 26 10.43 -9.64 10.02
N TYR A 27 10.32 -10.92 10.40
CA TYR A 27 10.73 -12.04 9.54
C TYR A 27 9.96 -12.08 8.22
N ILE A 28 8.64 -11.88 8.24
CA ILE A 28 7.82 -11.84 7.02
C ILE A 28 8.24 -10.65 6.16
N LEU A 29 8.40 -9.46 6.76
CA LEU A 29 8.85 -8.26 6.03
C LEU A 29 10.26 -8.43 5.45
N ASP A 30 11.18 -9.05 6.17
CA ASP A 30 12.53 -9.34 5.68
C ASP A 30 12.53 -10.41 4.59
N SER A 31 11.69 -11.43 4.71
CA SER A 31 11.48 -12.40 3.63
C SER A 31 10.92 -11.72 2.37
N MET A 32 10.05 -10.72 2.54
CA MET A 32 9.50 -9.91 1.45
C MET A 32 10.57 -9.02 0.84
N LYS A 33 11.39 -8.32 1.63
CA LYS A 33 12.50 -7.48 1.15
C LYS A 33 13.51 -8.25 0.30
N ARG A 34 13.72 -9.54 0.60
CA ARG A 34 14.60 -10.42 -0.19
C ARG A 34 14.01 -10.79 -1.56
N ASP A 35 12.69 -10.71 -1.75
CA ASP A 35 12.08 -10.90 -3.06
C ASP A 35 12.32 -9.66 -3.94
N SER A 36 13.00 -9.87 -5.07
CA SER A 36 13.28 -8.84 -6.09
C SER A 36 12.03 -8.13 -6.64
N SER A 37 10.85 -8.68 -6.37
CA SER A 37 9.56 -8.08 -6.73
C SER A 37 9.14 -7.00 -5.73
N PHE A 38 9.46 -7.15 -4.45
CA PHE A 38 9.02 -6.28 -3.35
C PHE A 38 9.93 -5.08 -3.13
N SER A 39 11.24 -5.23 -3.33
CA SER A 39 12.21 -4.10 -3.31
C SER A 39 11.87 -3.02 -4.34
N VAL A 40 11.11 -3.38 -5.38
CA VAL A 40 10.61 -2.44 -6.40
C VAL A 40 9.34 -1.70 -5.94
N PHE A 41 8.69 -2.07 -4.84
CA PHE A 41 7.56 -1.29 -4.31
C PHE A 41 7.96 -0.36 -3.16
N GLU A 42 8.80 -0.83 -2.21
CA GLU A 42 9.31 0.04 -1.13
C GLU A 42 10.13 1.22 -1.67
N ASN A 43 11.00 0.96 -2.66
CA ASN A 43 11.82 2.03 -3.27
C ASN A 43 11.01 3.03 -4.10
N TYR A 44 9.75 2.72 -4.45
CA TYR A 44 8.89 3.57 -5.28
C TYR A 44 7.85 4.37 -4.46
N GLN A 45 7.76 4.11 -3.15
CA GLN A 45 6.98 4.96 -2.24
C GLN A 45 7.76 6.19 -1.76
N SER A 46 9.08 6.22 -1.94
CA SER A 46 9.86 7.43 -1.76
C SER A 46 9.53 8.42 -2.89
N PRO A 47 9.02 9.64 -2.60
CA PRO A 47 8.71 10.64 -3.62
C PRO A 47 9.95 11.13 -4.38
N ASN A 48 11.15 10.76 -3.91
CA ASN A 48 12.39 11.02 -4.60
C ASN A 48 12.70 9.85 -5.54
N ASP A 49 12.08 9.89 -6.73
CA ASP A 49 12.39 9.11 -7.95
C ASP A 49 13.91 9.07 -8.32
N VAL A 50 14.72 9.88 -7.62
CA VAL A 50 16.16 10.13 -7.84
C VAL A 50 16.99 8.86 -7.68
N ASP A 51 16.74 8.03 -6.67
CA ASP A 51 17.58 6.86 -6.36
C ASP A 51 17.51 5.77 -7.44
N PHE A 52 16.47 5.78 -8.26
CA PHE A 52 16.32 4.85 -9.39
C PHE A 52 16.69 5.48 -10.73
N ILE A 53 16.31 6.74 -10.94
CA ILE A 53 16.57 7.44 -12.20
C ILE A 53 18.06 7.73 -12.38
N VAL A 54 18.76 8.12 -11.30
CA VAL A 54 20.17 8.52 -11.39
C VAL A 54 21.08 7.36 -11.82
N PRO A 55 21.03 6.15 -11.23
CA PRO A 55 21.85 5.03 -11.69
C PRO A 55 21.53 4.63 -13.13
N MET A 56 20.26 4.65 -13.53
CA MET A 56 19.85 4.28 -14.89
C MET A 56 20.36 5.29 -15.92
N ILE A 57 20.24 6.60 -15.64
CA ILE A 57 20.78 7.66 -16.51
C ILE A 57 22.30 7.57 -16.56
N PHE A 58 22.95 7.31 -15.43
CA PHE A 58 24.40 7.18 -15.35
C PHE A 58 24.91 5.99 -16.18
N GLU A 59 24.30 4.82 -16.07
CA GLU A 59 24.62 3.65 -16.90
C GLU A 59 24.42 3.96 -18.39
N LEU A 60 23.29 4.57 -18.75
CA LEU A 60 23.01 4.95 -20.14
C LEU A 60 24.05 5.96 -20.68
N PHE A 61 24.44 6.93 -19.85
CA PHE A 61 25.44 7.92 -20.19
C PHE A 61 26.82 7.29 -20.43
N ILE A 62 27.22 6.33 -19.59
CA ILE A 62 28.46 5.54 -19.80
C ILE A 62 28.38 4.80 -21.14
N VAL A 63 27.27 4.13 -21.45
CA VAL A 63 27.13 3.42 -22.72
C VAL A 63 27.28 4.36 -23.91
N ILE A 64 26.55 5.48 -23.92
CA ILE A 64 26.55 6.44 -25.02
C ILE A 64 27.94 7.06 -25.19
N THR A 65 28.59 7.47 -24.10
CA THR A 65 29.94 8.06 -24.14
C THR A 65 30.99 7.07 -24.63
N THR A 66 30.92 5.81 -24.21
CA THR A 66 31.85 4.77 -24.67
C THR A 66 31.71 4.51 -26.17
N ILE A 67 30.46 4.45 -26.68
CA ILE A 67 30.18 4.28 -28.11
C ILE A 67 30.67 5.50 -28.92
N THR A 68 30.39 6.71 -28.45
CA THR A 68 30.81 7.94 -29.16
C THR A 68 32.32 8.10 -29.19
N ILE A 69 33.02 7.84 -28.08
CA ILE A 69 34.49 7.83 -28.05
C ILE A 69 35.03 6.77 -29.01
N GLY A 70 34.45 5.56 -29.01
CA GLY A 70 34.83 4.50 -29.94
C GLY A 70 34.68 4.91 -31.41
N LEU A 71 33.57 5.57 -31.76
CA LEU A 71 33.32 6.09 -33.12
C LEU A 71 34.28 7.22 -33.50
N ILE A 72 34.59 8.14 -32.58
CA ILE A 72 35.54 9.23 -32.85
C ILE A 72 36.94 8.67 -33.10
N LEU A 73 37.40 7.73 -32.26
CA LEU A 73 38.70 7.07 -32.43
C LEU A 73 38.77 6.24 -33.72
N PHE A 74 37.64 5.71 -34.18
CA PHE A 74 37.53 5.00 -35.44
C PHE A 74 37.65 5.94 -36.65
N ILE A 75 37.05 7.13 -36.59
CA ILE A 75 37.10 8.12 -37.68
C ILE A 75 38.49 8.77 -37.80
N LEU A 76 39.14 9.05 -36.66
CA LEU A 76 40.37 9.86 -36.63
C LEU A 76 41.63 9.12 -37.12
N ASP A 77 41.63 7.80 -37.16
CA ASP A 77 42.82 7.03 -37.54
C ASP A 77 42.44 5.85 -38.43
N PRO A 78 42.60 6.00 -39.76
CA PRO A 78 42.19 5.00 -40.75
C PRO A 78 43.08 3.76 -40.76
N GLN A 79 44.22 3.76 -40.05
CA GLN A 79 45.05 2.57 -39.91
C GLN A 79 44.48 1.68 -38.80
N PHE A 80 43.68 0.70 -39.21
CA PHE A 80 43.07 -0.31 -38.35
C PHE A 80 44.12 -1.18 -37.66
N ASN A 81 44.56 -0.77 -36.47
CA ASN A 81 45.34 -1.63 -35.59
C ASN A 81 44.43 -2.63 -34.87
N LEU A 82 44.82 -3.92 -34.88
CA LEU A 82 44.11 -5.04 -34.27
C LEU A 82 43.63 -4.75 -32.84
N ALA A 83 44.42 -4.00 -32.07
CA ALA A 83 44.09 -3.58 -30.70
C ALA A 83 42.77 -2.78 -30.60
N LYS A 84 42.47 -1.93 -31.58
CA LYS A 84 41.21 -1.14 -31.61
C LYS A 84 40.00 -2.02 -31.89
N ILE A 85 40.16 -3.02 -32.74
CA ILE A 85 39.12 -4.01 -33.04
C ILE A 85 38.81 -4.82 -31.77
N ILE A 86 39.84 -5.29 -31.06
CA ILE A 86 39.69 -6.03 -29.81
C ILE A 86 38.95 -5.19 -28.75
N LEU A 87 39.31 -3.90 -28.61
CA LEU A 87 38.67 -2.99 -27.66
C LEU A 87 37.19 -2.72 -28.02
N PHE A 88 36.88 -2.55 -29.31
CA PHE A 88 35.50 -2.37 -29.77
C PHE A 88 34.65 -3.62 -29.55
N VAL A 89 35.20 -4.80 -29.87
CA VAL A 89 34.50 -6.10 -29.69
C VAL A 89 34.27 -6.39 -28.21
N THR A 90 35.24 -6.12 -27.33
CA THR A 90 35.05 -6.28 -25.88
C THR A 90 34.02 -5.30 -25.32
N ALA A 91 34.05 -4.03 -25.73
CA ALA A 91 33.02 -3.07 -25.35
C ALA A 91 31.62 -3.50 -25.82
N ALA A 92 31.50 -3.96 -27.08
CA ALA A 92 30.25 -4.47 -27.62
C ALA A 92 29.74 -5.69 -26.83
N LEU A 93 30.61 -6.65 -26.53
CA LEU A 93 30.29 -7.85 -25.74
C LEU A 93 29.78 -7.52 -24.34
N ILE A 94 30.34 -6.51 -23.67
CA ILE A 94 29.89 -6.05 -22.36
C ILE A 94 28.54 -5.31 -22.46
N LEU A 95 28.33 -4.53 -23.53
CA LEU A 95 27.12 -3.74 -23.73
C LEU A 95 25.90 -4.58 -24.15
N THR A 96 26.10 -5.69 -24.87
CA THR A 96 25.02 -6.58 -25.31
C THR A 96 24.15 -7.15 -24.19
N PRO A 97 24.67 -7.63 -23.05
CA PRO A 97 23.83 -8.11 -21.94
C PRO A 97 23.26 -6.98 -21.07
N LEU A 98 23.93 -5.82 -21.00
CA LEU A 98 23.46 -4.67 -20.22
C LEU A 98 22.20 -4.04 -20.83
N THR A 99 22.12 -3.98 -22.16
CA THR A 99 20.99 -3.35 -22.86
C THR A 99 19.63 -4.02 -22.60
N PRO A 100 19.47 -5.36 -22.72
CA PRO A 100 18.23 -6.06 -22.34
C PRO A 100 17.86 -5.86 -20.87
N TYR A 101 18.84 -5.82 -19.98
CA TYR A 101 18.61 -5.60 -18.55
C TYR A 101 18.04 -4.21 -18.26
N VAL A 102 18.63 -3.16 -18.86
CA VAL A 102 18.15 -1.77 -18.74
C VAL A 102 16.76 -1.62 -19.38
N ILE A 103 16.52 -2.24 -20.54
CA ILE A 103 15.20 -2.24 -21.20
C ILE A 103 14.16 -2.94 -20.31
N TYR A 104 14.50 -4.11 -19.74
CA TYR A 104 13.62 -4.84 -18.83
C TYR A 104 13.28 -3.99 -17.59
N LYS A 105 14.30 -3.41 -16.94
CA LYS A 105 14.15 -2.60 -15.72
C LYS A 105 13.37 -1.30 -15.97
N SER A 106 13.62 -0.62 -17.08
CA SER A 106 12.88 0.59 -17.47
C SER A 106 11.41 0.29 -17.84
N SER A 107 11.15 -0.85 -18.49
CA SER A 107 9.78 -1.28 -18.80
C SER A 107 8.97 -1.55 -17.52
N LYS A 108 9.59 -2.18 -16.51
CA LYS A 108 9.01 -2.40 -15.17
C LYS A 108 8.69 -1.07 -14.48
N TYR A 109 9.63 -0.13 -14.47
CA TYR A 109 9.43 1.22 -13.90
C TYR A 109 8.25 1.95 -14.55
N ARG A 110 8.18 1.93 -15.89
CA ARG A 110 7.10 2.60 -16.63
C ARG A 110 5.72 2.04 -16.29
N ARG A 111 5.61 0.71 -16.14
CA ARG A 111 4.37 0.06 -15.72
C ARG A 111 3.98 0.50 -14.32
N ILE A 112 4.88 0.43 -13.35
CA ILE A 112 4.61 0.83 -11.96
C ILE A 112 4.16 2.30 -11.88
N LYS A 113 4.83 3.21 -12.60
CA LYS A 113 4.45 4.62 -12.63
C LYS A 113 3.07 4.84 -13.26
N ASN A 114 2.73 4.10 -14.32
CA ASN A 114 1.39 4.14 -14.91
C ASN A 114 0.34 3.65 -13.91
N TYR A 115 0.66 2.62 -13.15
CA TYR A 115 -0.19 2.05 -12.09
C TYR A 115 -0.36 2.98 -10.89
N GLN A 116 0.69 3.68 -10.45
CA GLN A 116 0.59 4.71 -9.41
C GLN A 116 -0.34 5.87 -9.84
N LYS A 117 -0.32 6.27 -11.12
CA LYS A 117 -1.29 7.24 -11.65
C LYS A 117 -2.74 6.73 -11.64
N LEU A 118 -2.95 5.44 -11.42
CA LEU A 118 -4.28 4.83 -11.23
C LEU A 118 -4.71 4.80 -9.75
N MET A 119 -3.89 5.27 -8.80
CA MET A 119 -4.26 5.33 -7.38
C MET A 119 -5.28 6.43 -7.04
N ASP A 120 -5.66 7.30 -7.97
CA ASP A 120 -6.80 8.21 -7.77
C ASP A 120 -8.10 7.41 -7.54
N ASN A 121 -8.91 7.82 -6.57
CA ASN A 121 -10.14 7.12 -6.16
C ASN A 121 -11.11 6.82 -7.33
N THR A 122 -11.09 7.63 -8.39
CA THR A 122 -11.92 7.45 -9.60
C THR A 122 -11.51 6.23 -10.44
N LYS A 123 -10.33 5.66 -10.21
CA LYS A 123 -9.73 4.59 -11.02
C LYS A 123 -9.63 3.25 -10.29
N ILE A 124 -10.03 3.18 -9.02
CA ILE A 124 -10.09 1.94 -8.22
C ILE A 124 -10.94 0.88 -8.92
N LYS A 125 -12.07 1.27 -9.53
CA LYS A 125 -12.94 0.33 -10.28
C LYS A 125 -12.17 -0.41 -11.38
N ARG A 126 -11.33 0.31 -12.14
CA ARG A 126 -10.52 -0.25 -13.22
C ARG A 126 -9.41 -1.17 -12.69
N LEU A 127 -8.83 -0.85 -11.53
CA LEU A 127 -7.87 -1.73 -10.85
C LEU A 127 -8.53 -3.03 -10.39
N VAL A 128 -9.77 -2.96 -9.89
CA VAL A 128 -10.54 -4.16 -9.51
C VAL A 128 -10.88 -5.00 -10.74
N GLU A 129 -11.30 -4.38 -11.84
CA GLU A 129 -11.54 -5.07 -13.13
C GLU A 129 -10.27 -5.79 -13.62
N LEU A 130 -9.12 -5.11 -13.60
CA LEU A 130 -7.82 -5.72 -13.95
C LEU A 130 -7.41 -6.84 -12.98
N ALA A 131 -7.71 -6.70 -11.69
CA ALA A 131 -7.44 -7.71 -10.68
C ALA A 131 -8.37 -8.94 -10.78
N THR A 132 -9.51 -8.82 -11.49
CA THR A 132 -10.53 -9.87 -11.58
C THR A 132 -10.63 -10.53 -12.96
N ASN A 133 -10.14 -9.87 -14.02
CA ASN A 133 -10.10 -10.47 -15.36
C ASN A 133 -9.17 -11.70 -15.41
N ASN A 134 -9.53 -12.62 -16.30
CA ASN A 134 -9.05 -14.01 -16.30
C ASN A 134 -8.25 -14.41 -17.54
N GLU A 135 -7.68 -13.46 -18.28
CA GLU A 135 -7.03 -13.77 -19.56
C GLU A 135 -5.52 -13.48 -19.55
N SER A 136 -4.85 -14.07 -20.55
CA SER A 136 -3.43 -14.02 -20.98
C SER A 136 -2.24 -13.89 -19.99
N PHE A 137 -1.07 -14.41 -20.38
CA PHE A 137 0.18 -14.33 -19.59
C PHE A 137 0.69 -12.88 -19.43
N VAL A 138 0.43 -12.00 -20.41
CA VAL A 138 0.79 -10.58 -20.35
C VAL A 138 -0.04 -9.87 -19.27
N GLU A 139 -1.33 -10.22 -19.18
CA GLU A 139 -2.27 -9.74 -18.17
C GLU A 139 -1.98 -10.25 -16.75
N TYR A 140 -1.29 -11.39 -16.58
CA TYR A 140 -0.93 -11.88 -15.24
C TYR A 140 -0.05 -10.88 -14.46
N THR A 141 0.91 -10.26 -15.15
CA THR A 141 1.77 -9.24 -14.51
C THR A 141 0.94 -8.03 -14.08
N ASP A 142 0.05 -7.57 -14.95
CA ASP A 142 -0.82 -6.42 -14.72
C ASP A 142 -1.84 -6.68 -13.59
N LYS A 143 -2.42 -7.90 -13.54
CA LYS A 143 -3.27 -8.40 -12.46
C LYS A 143 -2.53 -8.38 -11.11
N PHE A 144 -1.28 -8.82 -11.08
CA PHE A 144 -0.46 -8.81 -9.87
C PHE A 144 -0.15 -7.39 -9.39
N TYR A 145 0.22 -6.47 -10.28
CA TYR A 145 0.42 -5.06 -9.93
C TYR A 145 -0.87 -4.41 -9.41
N ALA A 146 -2.01 -4.69 -10.04
CA ALA A 146 -3.30 -4.18 -9.58
C ALA A 146 -3.66 -4.70 -8.18
N ILE A 147 -3.44 -5.98 -7.91
CA ILE A 147 -3.62 -6.58 -6.58
C ILE A 147 -2.74 -5.86 -5.55
N LEU A 148 -1.46 -5.64 -5.84
CA LEU A 148 -0.54 -4.97 -4.91
C LEU A 148 -0.96 -3.54 -4.56
N ILE A 149 -1.43 -2.78 -5.56
CA ILE A 149 -1.96 -1.43 -5.33
C ILE A 149 -3.22 -1.48 -4.45
N LEU A 150 -4.12 -2.43 -4.72
CA LEU A 150 -5.35 -2.58 -3.94
C LEU A 150 -5.04 -3.01 -2.49
N ILE A 151 -3.96 -3.77 -2.28
CA ILE A 151 -3.44 -4.10 -0.94
C ILE A 151 -2.97 -2.84 -0.21
N ASP A 152 -2.19 -1.98 -0.86
CA ASP A 152 -1.74 -0.72 -0.27
C ASP A 152 -2.91 0.22 0.05
N LEU A 153 -3.98 0.18 -0.74
CA LEU A 153 -5.23 0.92 -0.47
C LEU A 153 -6.11 0.28 0.62
N LYS A 154 -5.64 -0.77 1.31
CA LYS A 154 -6.40 -1.50 2.34
C LYS A 154 -7.77 -1.97 1.84
N TYR A 155 -7.86 -2.39 0.57
CA TYR A 155 -9.14 -2.69 -0.07
C TYR A 155 -9.70 -4.04 0.42
N LYS A 156 -10.61 -4.01 1.40
CA LYS A 156 -11.18 -5.22 2.04
C LYS A 156 -11.85 -6.19 1.06
N LYS A 157 -12.45 -5.70 -0.03
CA LYS A 157 -13.05 -6.56 -1.07
C LYS A 157 -12.03 -7.41 -1.83
N LEU A 158 -10.73 -7.12 -1.70
CA LEU A 158 -9.68 -7.93 -2.30
C LEU A 158 -9.55 -9.31 -1.64
N VAL A 159 -9.95 -9.44 -0.38
CA VAL A 159 -9.89 -10.71 0.36
C VAL A 159 -10.71 -11.79 -0.34
N SER A 160 -11.94 -11.47 -0.76
CA SER A 160 -12.81 -12.44 -1.42
C SER A 160 -12.34 -12.80 -2.82
N ILE A 161 -11.77 -11.84 -3.56
CA ILE A 161 -11.17 -12.07 -4.87
C ILE A 161 -9.98 -13.02 -4.75
N LEU A 162 -9.03 -12.70 -3.86
CA LEU A 162 -7.83 -13.49 -3.64
C LEU A 162 -8.16 -14.90 -3.11
N LYS A 163 -9.14 -15.00 -2.20
CA LYS A 163 -9.64 -16.29 -1.70
C LYS A 163 -10.26 -17.12 -2.81
N SER A 164 -11.17 -16.53 -3.61
CA SER A 164 -11.80 -17.25 -4.72
C SER A 164 -10.78 -17.74 -5.75
N GLU A 165 -9.75 -16.93 -6.05
CA GLU A 165 -8.65 -17.33 -6.93
C GLU A 165 -7.79 -18.44 -6.31
N LEU A 166 -7.54 -18.37 -5.00
CA LEU A 166 -6.78 -19.38 -4.26
C LEU A 166 -7.49 -20.72 -4.27
N ASP A 167 -8.82 -20.72 -4.07
CA ASP A 167 -9.64 -21.92 -4.07
C ASP A 167 -9.79 -22.55 -5.47
N LYS A 168 -9.64 -21.76 -6.55
CA LYS A 168 -9.79 -22.22 -7.94
C LYS A 168 -8.51 -22.74 -8.58
N THR A 169 -7.33 -22.42 -8.02
CA THR A 169 -6.06 -22.68 -8.69
C THR A 169 -5.32 -23.87 -8.08
N ASP A 170 -4.94 -24.81 -8.93
CA ASP A 170 -4.10 -25.96 -8.52
C ASP A 170 -2.60 -25.72 -8.79
N HIS A 171 -2.25 -24.66 -9.50
CA HIS A 171 -0.85 -24.39 -9.87
C HIS A 171 -0.01 -23.92 -8.67
N PRO A 172 1.05 -24.66 -8.26
CA PRO A 172 1.77 -24.41 -7.00
C PRO A 172 2.40 -23.01 -6.93
N GLY A 173 3.03 -22.55 -8.02
CA GLY A 173 3.60 -21.20 -8.07
C GLY A 173 2.57 -20.07 -8.05
N LYS A 174 1.30 -20.34 -8.39
CA LYS A 174 0.21 -19.35 -8.30
C LYS A 174 -0.35 -19.33 -6.89
N ILE A 175 -0.50 -20.51 -6.26
CA ILE A 175 -0.89 -20.67 -4.86
C ILE A 175 0.06 -19.89 -3.95
N GLU A 176 1.37 -20.05 -4.11
CA GLU A 176 2.37 -19.36 -3.28
C GLU A 176 2.23 -17.83 -3.38
N LYS A 177 2.09 -17.30 -4.59
CA LYS A 177 1.87 -15.86 -4.83
C LYS A 177 0.56 -15.33 -4.24
N LEU A 178 -0.52 -16.11 -4.30
CA LEU A 178 -1.81 -15.72 -3.72
C LEU A 178 -1.79 -15.76 -2.18
N LYS A 179 -1.17 -16.79 -1.58
CA LYS A 179 -0.92 -16.85 -0.13
C LYS A 179 -0.08 -15.65 0.31
N TRP A 180 0.94 -15.31 -0.47
CA TRP A 180 1.78 -14.15 -0.24
C TRP A 180 0.98 -12.84 -0.29
N ALA A 181 0.16 -12.63 -1.31
CA ALA A 181 -0.69 -11.45 -1.44
C ALA A 181 -1.71 -11.33 -0.28
N LEU A 182 -2.31 -12.45 0.14
CA LEU A 182 -3.22 -12.49 1.29
C LEU A 182 -2.52 -12.17 2.61
N ASN A 183 -1.31 -12.68 2.85
CA ASN A 183 -0.52 -12.35 4.04
C ASN A 183 -0.15 -10.85 4.05
N LEU A 184 0.25 -10.29 2.91
CA LEU A 184 0.57 -8.87 2.82
C LEU A 184 -0.67 -8.01 3.11
N LEU A 185 -1.83 -8.38 2.56
CA LEU A 185 -3.11 -7.73 2.83
C LEU A 185 -3.49 -7.82 4.31
N ALA A 186 -3.32 -8.99 4.93
CA ALA A 186 -3.57 -9.19 6.35
C ALA A 186 -2.76 -8.22 7.20
N LEU A 187 -1.45 -8.15 6.97
CA LEU A 187 -0.56 -7.24 7.70
C LEU A 187 -0.92 -5.76 7.51
N LYS A 188 -1.31 -5.35 6.29
CA LYS A 188 -1.73 -3.96 6.00
C LYS A 188 -3.07 -3.61 6.64
N LEU A 189 -3.94 -4.59 6.84
CA LEU A 189 -5.21 -4.47 7.54
C LEU A 189 -5.10 -4.73 9.05
N GLU A 190 -3.89 -4.88 9.58
CA GLU A 190 -3.61 -5.07 11.02
C GLU A 190 -4.04 -6.43 11.59
N TYR A 191 -4.18 -7.44 10.73
CA TYR A 191 -4.33 -8.85 11.14
C TYR A 191 -2.95 -9.52 11.32
N GLU A 192 -2.91 -10.63 12.08
CA GLU A 192 -1.66 -11.32 12.37
C GLU A 192 -1.14 -12.12 11.18
N ASP A 193 -2.04 -12.81 10.47
CA ASP A 193 -1.73 -13.53 9.25
C ASP A 193 -2.97 -13.70 8.34
N MET A 194 -2.78 -14.36 7.21
CA MET A 194 -3.87 -14.61 6.26
C MET A 194 -5.01 -15.46 6.83
N PHE A 195 -4.77 -16.32 7.82
CA PHE A 195 -5.82 -17.18 8.37
C PHE A 195 -6.79 -16.35 9.22
N ASP A 196 -6.28 -15.43 10.03
CA ASP A 196 -7.11 -14.47 10.78
C ASP A 196 -8.00 -13.66 9.85
N LEU A 197 -7.42 -13.11 8.78
CA LEU A 197 -8.13 -12.35 7.76
C LEU A 197 -9.25 -13.19 7.10
N LEU A 198 -8.96 -14.44 6.78
CA LEU A 198 -9.90 -15.36 6.12
C LEU A 198 -11.00 -15.85 7.06
N ASN A 199 -10.73 -16.02 8.36
CA ASN A 199 -11.73 -16.42 9.35
C ASN A 199 -12.76 -15.30 9.56
N ILE A 200 -12.31 -14.06 9.67
CA ILE A 200 -13.20 -12.90 9.82
C ILE A 200 -14.03 -12.66 8.55
N SER A 201 -13.48 -12.98 7.37
CA SER A 201 -14.25 -12.92 6.12
C SER A 201 -15.43 -13.90 6.07
N LYS A 202 -15.35 -15.03 6.80
CA LYS A 202 -16.46 -16.00 6.85
C LYS A 202 -17.63 -15.49 7.69
N ASP A 203 -17.34 -14.71 8.73
CA ASP A 203 -18.37 -14.25 9.67
C ASP A 203 -18.97 -12.89 9.29
N ASN A 204 -18.22 -12.03 8.58
CA ASN A 204 -18.64 -10.64 8.29
C ASN A 204 -19.16 -10.39 6.86
N MET A 205 -19.27 -11.39 5.98
CA MET A 205 -19.79 -11.16 4.63
C MET A 205 -21.29 -10.85 4.54
N ASN A 206 -22.02 -10.86 5.66
CA ASN A 206 -23.38 -10.31 5.77
C ASN A 206 -23.44 -8.86 6.27
N HIS A 207 -22.29 -8.25 6.62
CA HIS A 207 -22.18 -6.83 6.96
C HIS A 207 -21.25 -6.15 5.96
N SER A 208 -21.78 -5.92 4.76
CA SER A 208 -21.26 -4.94 3.81
C SER A 208 -21.00 -3.62 4.54
N GLU A 209 -19.73 -3.26 4.75
CA GLU A 209 -19.32 -1.88 4.99
C GLU A 209 -19.76 -1.04 3.78
N LYS A 210 -20.93 -0.42 3.93
CA LYS A 210 -21.38 0.68 3.11
C LYS A 210 -20.34 1.79 3.21
N MET A 211 -19.85 2.26 2.06
CA MET A 211 -19.42 3.65 1.93
C MET A 211 -20.52 4.50 2.56
N ILE A 212 -20.24 5.17 3.68
CA ILE A 212 -21.26 5.90 4.45
C ILE A 212 -21.79 6.97 3.50
N PRO A 213 -23.05 6.87 3.03
CA PRO A 213 -23.61 7.87 2.16
C PRO A 213 -23.66 9.19 2.93
N ILE A 214 -23.29 10.29 2.27
CA ILE A 214 -23.21 11.66 2.81
C ILE A 214 -24.55 12.13 3.43
N SER A 215 -25.62 11.34 3.28
CA SER A 215 -26.98 11.60 3.74
C SER A 215 -27.43 10.88 5.03
N GLU A 216 -26.61 10.03 5.67
CA GLU A 216 -27.06 9.23 6.82
C GLU A 216 -26.55 9.78 8.17
N VAL A 217 -27.50 10.00 9.09
CA VAL A 217 -27.24 10.28 10.51
C VAL A 217 -26.66 9.03 11.16
N TYR A 218 -25.50 9.16 11.79
CA TYR A 218 -24.79 8.02 12.38
C TYR A 218 -25.28 7.76 13.81
N PHE A 219 -25.66 6.53 14.12
CA PHE A 219 -26.05 6.13 15.48
C PHE A 219 -24.90 5.38 16.16
N LEU A 220 -24.34 5.95 17.23
CA LEU A 220 -23.42 5.21 18.10
C LEU A 220 -24.22 4.37 19.11
N GLU A 221 -23.86 3.09 19.22
CA GLU A 221 -24.34 2.22 20.29
C GLU A 221 -23.67 2.61 21.61
N LYS A 222 -24.49 2.75 22.65
CA LYS A 222 -24.13 3.35 23.95
C LYS A 222 -23.05 2.58 24.72
N GLU A 223 -22.81 1.32 24.38
CA GLU A 223 -21.87 0.44 25.08
C GLU A 223 -20.39 0.72 24.77
N LEU A 224 -20.06 1.52 23.74
CA LEU A 224 -18.71 2.03 23.54
C LEU A 224 -18.49 3.33 24.32
N SER A 225 -18.31 3.22 25.64
CA SER A 225 -17.90 4.33 26.52
C SER A 225 -16.41 4.70 26.35
N VAL A 226 -15.93 4.76 25.11
CA VAL A 226 -14.59 5.28 24.83
C VAL A 226 -14.69 6.80 24.90
N ASP A 227 -13.82 7.44 25.69
CA ASP A 227 -13.71 8.89 25.78
C ASP A 227 -13.35 9.48 24.40
N TYR A 228 -14.36 9.78 23.58
CA TYR A 228 -14.14 10.40 22.28
C TYR A 228 -13.66 11.85 22.48
N SER A 229 -12.55 12.18 21.83
CA SER A 229 -11.96 13.53 21.84
C SER A 229 -12.16 14.22 20.48
N CYS A 230 -12.32 15.54 20.54
CA CYS A 230 -12.46 16.39 19.37
C CYS A 230 -11.13 16.44 18.61
N MET A 231 -11.10 16.06 17.33
CA MET A 231 -9.87 16.11 16.51
C MET A 231 -9.30 17.52 16.30
N VAL A 232 -10.06 18.58 16.61
CA VAL A 232 -9.60 19.97 16.49
C VAL A 232 -9.02 20.48 17.83
N THR A 233 -9.71 20.21 18.93
CA THR A 233 -9.38 20.82 20.24
C THR A 233 -8.80 19.83 21.24
N SER A 234 -8.81 18.54 20.93
CA SER A 234 -8.46 17.42 21.82
C SER A 234 -9.29 17.32 23.11
N LEU A 235 -10.34 18.15 23.25
CA LEU A 235 -11.26 18.11 24.38
C LEU A 235 -12.28 17.00 24.20
N LYS A 236 -12.81 16.45 25.31
CA LYS A 236 -13.88 15.46 25.28
C LYS A 236 -15.12 15.99 24.55
N LEU A 237 -15.77 15.09 23.81
CA LEU A 237 -17.01 15.36 23.09
C LEU A 237 -18.21 15.08 24.00
N ASP A 238 -19.12 16.03 24.08
CA ASP A 238 -20.39 15.88 24.78
C ASP A 238 -21.52 15.69 23.76
N PHE A 239 -21.87 14.43 23.49
CA PHE A 239 -22.90 14.09 22.51
C PHE A 239 -24.33 14.46 22.96
N GLU A 240 -24.54 14.85 24.22
CA GLU A 240 -25.87 15.27 24.69
C GLU A 240 -26.12 16.75 24.39
N ASN A 241 -25.09 17.58 24.50
CA ASN A 241 -25.19 19.04 24.39
C ASN A 241 -24.56 19.62 23.12
N GLU A 242 -23.75 18.84 22.41
CA GLU A 242 -22.97 19.33 21.28
C GLU A 242 -23.33 18.60 19.98
N ARG A 243 -23.37 19.38 18.90
CA ARG A 243 -23.49 18.84 17.55
C ARG A 243 -22.15 18.26 17.12
N ILE A 244 -22.07 16.93 16.98
CA ILE A 244 -20.84 16.22 16.63
C ILE A 244 -20.89 15.80 15.16
N LEU A 245 -19.82 16.14 14.43
CA LEU A 245 -19.62 15.72 13.04
C LEU A 245 -18.46 14.74 12.97
N ILE A 246 -18.53 13.82 12.01
CA ILE A 246 -17.49 12.84 11.74
C ILE A 246 -16.87 13.04 10.36
N CYS A 247 -15.55 12.90 10.27
CA CYS A 247 -14.87 12.91 8.98
C CYS A 247 -15.21 11.64 8.18
N PRO A 248 -15.72 11.73 6.94
CA PRO A 248 -16.11 10.55 6.16
C PRO A 248 -14.91 9.70 5.72
N TYR A 249 -13.68 10.23 5.82
CA TYR A 249 -12.46 9.56 5.35
C TYR A 249 -11.69 8.83 6.45
N CYS A 250 -11.69 9.36 7.68
CA CYS A 250 -10.86 8.83 8.77
C CYS A 250 -11.63 8.60 10.07
N SER A 251 -12.96 8.81 10.06
CA SER A 251 -13.86 8.55 11.18
C SER A 251 -13.54 9.30 12.49
N HIS A 252 -12.65 10.27 12.44
CA HIS A 252 -12.37 11.14 13.59
C HIS A 252 -13.50 12.16 13.74
N MET A 253 -13.87 12.44 14.99
CA MET A 253 -15.03 13.26 15.34
C MET A 253 -14.59 14.64 15.83
N ALA A 254 -15.41 15.65 15.57
CA ALA A 254 -15.22 17.01 16.08
C ALA A 254 -16.55 17.67 16.40
N LYS A 255 -16.50 18.66 17.30
CA LYS A 255 -17.59 19.61 17.48
C LYS A 255 -17.81 20.36 16.16
N ALA A 256 -19.06 20.44 15.70
CA ALA A 256 -19.41 21.07 14.43
C ALA A 256 -18.83 22.50 14.32
N THR A 257 -18.92 23.27 15.40
CA THR A 257 -18.41 24.66 15.47
C THR A 257 -16.89 24.74 15.37
N ALA A 258 -16.16 23.81 16.00
CA ALA A 258 -14.71 23.75 15.95
C ALA A 258 -14.21 23.33 14.55
N LEU A 259 -14.86 22.32 13.97
CA LEU A 259 -14.54 21.85 12.62
C LEU A 259 -14.81 22.92 11.57
N TYR A 260 -15.95 23.61 11.66
CA TYR A 260 -16.30 24.69 10.74
C TYR A 260 -15.25 25.82 10.74
N LYS A 261 -14.85 26.31 11.92
CA LYS A 261 -13.80 27.34 12.04
C LYS A 261 -12.47 26.87 11.46
N TRP A 262 -12.12 25.61 11.66
CA TRP A 262 -10.90 25.04 11.10
C TRP A 262 -10.95 24.97 9.57
N LEU A 263 -12.06 24.48 9.01
CA LEU A 263 -12.22 24.32 7.57
C LEU A 263 -12.28 25.66 6.83
N GLN A 264 -12.83 26.71 7.43
CA GLN A 264 -12.77 28.07 6.86
C GLN A 264 -11.34 28.57 6.62
N ILE A 265 -10.37 28.14 7.44
CA ILE A 265 -8.98 28.60 7.36
C ILE A 265 -8.13 27.64 6.51
N LYS A 266 -8.35 26.33 6.67
CA LYS A 266 -7.43 25.30 6.16
C LYS A 266 -8.01 24.42 5.05
N ALA A 267 -9.33 24.32 4.93
CA ALA A 267 -10.04 23.45 3.97
C ALA A 267 -9.57 21.97 3.95
N ILE A 268 -8.96 21.49 5.04
CA ILE A 268 -8.44 20.13 5.20
C ILE A 268 -8.80 19.55 6.56
N CYS A 269 -8.96 18.23 6.63
CA CYS A 269 -9.20 17.51 7.87
C CYS A 269 -8.00 17.66 8.84
N PRO A 270 -8.21 18.03 10.12
CA PRO A 270 -7.14 18.14 11.11
C PRO A 270 -6.37 16.83 11.33
N ALA A 271 -7.06 15.70 11.29
CA ALA A 271 -6.52 14.37 11.57
C ALA A 271 -5.82 13.75 10.35
N CYS A 272 -6.56 13.52 9.25
CA CYS A 272 -6.01 12.81 8.08
C CYS A 272 -5.42 13.71 6.98
N LYS A 273 -5.45 15.04 7.15
CA LYS A 273 -4.91 16.04 6.21
C LYS A 273 -5.49 16.02 4.79
N ARG A 274 -6.57 15.28 4.54
CA ARG A 274 -7.28 15.28 3.26
C ARG A 274 -8.16 16.53 3.10
N PRO A 275 -8.38 17.03 1.87
CA PRO A 275 -9.38 18.07 1.60
C PRO A 275 -10.75 17.65 2.16
N LEU A 276 -11.44 18.59 2.82
CA LEU A 276 -12.70 18.29 3.50
C LEU A 276 -13.62 19.51 3.46
N ASP A 277 -14.86 19.31 3.01
CA ASP A 277 -15.95 20.28 3.17
C ASP A 277 -16.81 19.89 4.37
N ILE A 278 -17.38 20.88 5.06
CA ILE A 278 -18.31 20.67 6.16
C ILE A 278 -19.60 19.97 5.67
N ALA A 279 -19.99 20.22 4.42
CA ALA A 279 -21.17 19.60 3.81
C ALA A 279 -21.04 18.08 3.65
N ASP A 280 -19.81 17.58 3.56
CA ASP A 280 -19.50 16.15 3.42
C ASP A 280 -19.42 15.41 4.77
N CYS A 281 -19.53 16.13 5.89
CA CYS A 281 -19.38 15.57 7.23
C CYS A 281 -20.73 15.19 7.83
N PRO A 282 -21.06 13.88 7.96
CA PRO A 282 -22.32 13.47 8.58
C PRO A 282 -22.34 13.76 10.08
N GLU A 283 -23.55 13.93 10.60
CA GLU A 283 -23.81 14.16 12.01
C GLU A 283 -23.95 12.84 12.77
N VAL A 284 -23.37 12.81 13.98
CA VAL A 284 -23.40 11.65 14.86
C VAL A 284 -24.37 11.90 16.01
N LEU A 285 -25.37 11.02 16.15
CA LEU A 285 -26.32 11.01 17.26
C LEU A 285 -26.12 9.73 18.09
N ILE A 286 -26.26 9.82 19.41
CA ILE A 286 -26.31 8.63 20.26
C ILE A 286 -27.75 8.14 20.32
N ARG A 287 -27.96 6.84 20.05
CA ARG A 287 -29.29 6.24 20.15
C ARG A 287 -29.65 6.10 21.63
N LYS A 288 -30.63 6.87 22.10
CA LYS A 288 -31.24 6.66 23.43
C LYS A 288 -32.11 5.41 23.32
N GLU A 289 -31.74 4.33 24.02
CA GLU A 289 -32.66 3.20 24.20
C GLU A 289 -33.97 3.71 24.81
N LYS A 290 -35.09 3.40 24.15
CA LYS A 290 -36.41 3.64 24.73
C LYS A 290 -36.53 2.72 25.94
N LYS A 291 -36.53 3.31 27.14
CA LYS A 291 -36.97 2.63 28.38
C LYS A 291 -38.41 2.17 28.24
#